data_AF-A0A845WMG7-F1
#
_entry.id   AF-A0A845WMG7-F1
#
_cell.length_a   1.000
_cell.length_b   1.000
_cell.length_c   1.000
_cell.angle_alpha   90.00
_cell.angle_beta   90.00
_cell.angle_gamma   90.00
#
_symmetry.space_group_name_H-M   'P 1'
#
loop_
_entity.id
_entity.type
_entity.pdbx_description
1 polymer ?
#
loop_
_entity_poly.entity_id
_entity_poly.type
_entity_poly.pdbx_seq_one_letter_code
_entity_poly.pdbx_strand_id
1 'polypeptide(L)'
;MTTFTQSTAQALYVLPESVNPTLPYSIGFWVNEGSIEGSQTLSLEETWTIKTGVYLFFKAALEGNDAIDPSVLSDRIGEFLITPSVRNTRFLWIDNPEELVSRWRFHALTLSPTDTVERLTFFNFRNYELAIASGVTCQLNATKDGFVFAPDPSLHNLPNTETESPETESPKSDPFYLSTGYGAHQLKGIEVNEAGEAMALPFSGELAGCLSFALTLQNRSPGTASFEELVYLDVTLRMFFKSANSLLDQNDPLSGFAGLNSDQDFLISSHRYPFLGEDSDAASHYSQQGDGSQNLTLYSALDPLQPLNSDRTYFAFVEPGNLNISDLSLPSCYRTNLGYSIHVTPHGHGDSRLIFAERPGQNYSIFGSPLYLVPQGKYTLSVPDYESTPIPSGEDFSIRDEDNFLCGLAG
;
A
#
# COMPACT_ATOMS: atom_id res chain seq x y z
N MET A 1 -24.15 1.04 -10.64
CA MET A 1 -24.08 -0.42 -10.79
C MET A 1 -22.99 -0.69 -11.80
N THR A 2 -21.96 -1.45 -11.43
CA THR A 2 -20.81 -1.72 -12.30
C THR A 2 -21.21 -2.66 -13.42
N THR A 3 -21.03 -2.25 -14.68
CA THR A 3 -21.48 -2.99 -15.87
C THR A 3 -20.39 -3.06 -16.93
N PHE A 4 -20.08 -4.26 -17.39
CA PHE A 4 -19.17 -4.51 -18.50
C PHE A 4 -19.92 -4.57 -19.81
N THR A 5 -19.35 -3.99 -20.87
CA THR A 5 -19.90 -4.00 -22.23
C THR A 5 -19.01 -4.85 -23.12
N GLN A 6 -19.61 -5.70 -23.95
CA GLN A 6 -18.89 -6.57 -24.86
C GLN A 6 -18.04 -5.76 -25.84
N SER A 7 -16.78 -6.14 -26.00
CA SER A 7 -15.86 -5.56 -26.99
C SER A 7 -16.06 -6.21 -28.37
N THR A 8 -15.26 -5.79 -29.36
CA THR A 8 -15.22 -6.45 -30.68
C THR A 8 -14.77 -7.91 -30.62
N ALA A 9 -13.98 -8.27 -29.60
CA ALA A 9 -13.70 -9.66 -29.27
C ALA A 9 -14.84 -10.20 -28.40
N GLN A 10 -15.58 -11.18 -28.92
CA GLN A 10 -16.78 -11.73 -28.28
C GLN A 10 -16.55 -12.26 -26.85
N ALA A 11 -15.34 -12.72 -26.57
CA ALA A 11 -14.91 -13.25 -25.28
C ALA A 11 -14.54 -12.18 -24.23
N LEU A 12 -14.40 -10.91 -24.64
CA LEU A 12 -13.93 -9.82 -23.78
C LEU A 12 -15.02 -8.77 -23.59
N TYR A 13 -15.32 -8.49 -22.33
CA TYR A 13 -16.19 -7.42 -21.88
C TYR A 13 -15.35 -6.38 -21.15
N VAL A 14 -15.63 -5.10 -21.36
CA VAL A 14 -14.83 -3.98 -20.88
C VAL A 14 -15.69 -3.11 -19.99
N LEU A 15 -15.12 -2.60 -18.90
CA LEU A 15 -15.77 -1.58 -18.10
C LEU A 15 -15.61 -0.21 -18.81
N PRO A 16 -16.67 0.39 -19.36
CA PRO A 16 -16.55 1.60 -20.18
C PRO A 16 -16.24 2.85 -19.34
N GLU A 17 -16.58 2.84 -18.06
CA GLU A 17 -16.18 3.86 -17.09
C GLU A 17 -14.79 3.50 -16.52
N SER A 18 -13.74 3.55 -17.34
CA SER A 18 -12.40 3.29 -16.81
C SER A 18 -11.81 4.55 -16.17
N VAL A 19 -11.79 4.53 -14.84
CA VAL A 19 -10.63 4.86 -13.98
C VAL A 19 -9.77 6.02 -14.49
N ASN A 20 -9.98 7.21 -13.90
CA ASN A 20 -9.15 8.41 -14.01
C ASN A 20 -8.42 8.62 -15.37
N PRO A 21 -8.91 9.53 -16.24
CA PRO A 21 -8.47 9.66 -17.65
C PRO A 21 -6.99 9.99 -17.85
N THR A 22 -6.24 10.27 -16.78
CA THR A 22 -4.81 10.57 -16.82
C THR A 22 -3.89 9.34 -16.94
N LEU A 23 -4.41 8.11 -16.85
CA LEU A 23 -3.60 6.90 -16.90
C LEU A 23 -4.17 5.91 -17.92
N PRO A 24 -3.32 5.24 -18.74
CA PRO A 24 -3.78 4.17 -19.61
C PRO A 24 -4.07 2.94 -18.75
N TYR A 25 -5.21 2.90 -18.08
CA TYR A 25 -5.64 1.83 -17.19
C TYR A 25 -7.05 1.38 -17.56
N SER A 26 -7.20 0.08 -17.82
CA SER A 26 -8.48 -0.50 -18.22
C SER A 26 -8.84 -1.70 -17.35
N ILE A 27 -10.14 -1.89 -17.15
CA ILE A 27 -10.71 -3.03 -16.44
C ILE A 27 -11.59 -3.81 -17.41
N GLY A 28 -11.43 -5.13 -17.41
CA GLY A 28 -12.21 -6.02 -18.26
C GLY A 28 -12.62 -7.31 -17.57
N PHE A 29 -13.41 -8.09 -18.28
CA PHE A 29 -13.84 -9.42 -17.91
C PHE A 29 -13.77 -10.31 -19.15
N TRP A 30 -13.02 -11.40 -19.06
CA TRP A 30 -12.79 -12.33 -20.15
C TRP A 30 -13.37 -13.70 -19.86
N VAL A 31 -13.90 -14.38 -20.89
CA VAL A 31 -14.47 -15.72 -20.80
C VAL A 31 -13.98 -16.62 -21.94
N ASN A 32 -13.54 -17.83 -21.61
CA ASN A 32 -12.94 -18.75 -22.58
C ASN A 32 -13.93 -19.29 -23.64
N GLU A 33 -15.23 -19.31 -23.33
CA GLU A 33 -16.26 -19.92 -24.18
C GLU A 33 -16.80 -18.99 -25.28
N GLY A 34 -16.18 -17.82 -25.49
CA GLY A 34 -16.64 -16.83 -26.47
C GLY A 34 -17.76 -15.94 -25.93
N SER A 35 -18.73 -15.57 -26.77
CA SER A 35 -19.85 -14.72 -26.34
C SER A 35 -20.78 -15.46 -25.39
N ILE A 36 -21.23 -14.79 -24.35
CA ILE A 36 -22.37 -15.25 -23.55
C ILE A 36 -23.63 -15.00 -24.36
N GLU A 37 -24.37 -16.07 -24.69
CA GLU A 37 -25.54 -15.97 -25.57
C GLU A 37 -26.52 -14.88 -25.11
N GLY A 38 -26.80 -13.94 -26.02
CA GLY A 38 -27.87 -12.96 -25.86
C GLY A 38 -27.56 -11.72 -25.01
N SER A 39 -26.34 -11.55 -24.46
CA SER A 39 -26.02 -10.38 -23.65
C SER A 39 -24.78 -9.59 -24.12
N GLN A 40 -25.01 -8.35 -24.53
CA GLN A 40 -23.96 -7.37 -24.86
C GLN A 40 -23.44 -6.63 -23.61
N THR A 41 -24.14 -6.72 -22.48
CA THR A 41 -23.79 -6.02 -21.25
C THR A 41 -24.01 -6.92 -20.05
N LEU A 42 -23.03 -7.01 -19.16
CA LEU A 42 -23.12 -7.85 -17.96
C LEU A 42 -22.82 -6.98 -16.74
N SER A 43 -23.69 -7.03 -15.74
CA SER A 43 -23.38 -6.50 -14.42
C SER A 43 -22.26 -7.30 -13.75
N LEU A 44 -21.55 -6.67 -12.80
CA LEU A 44 -20.54 -7.36 -11.99
C LEU A 44 -21.10 -8.60 -11.26
N GLU A 45 -22.37 -8.55 -10.87
CA GLU A 45 -23.07 -9.68 -10.26
C GLU A 45 -23.23 -10.84 -11.24
N GLU A 46 -23.67 -10.57 -12.47
CA GLU A 46 -23.79 -11.59 -13.51
C GLU A 46 -22.42 -12.18 -13.87
N THR A 47 -21.38 -11.34 -14.00
CA THR A 47 -20.02 -11.83 -14.29
C THR A 47 -19.49 -12.75 -13.21
N TRP A 48 -19.86 -12.51 -11.95
CA TRP A 48 -19.43 -13.35 -10.83
C TRP A 48 -20.01 -14.76 -10.84
N THR A 49 -21.22 -14.93 -11.38
CA THR A 49 -21.85 -16.26 -11.52
C THR A 49 -21.10 -17.17 -12.51
N ILE A 50 -20.34 -16.57 -13.43
CA ILE A 50 -19.57 -17.28 -14.44
C ILE A 50 -18.21 -17.66 -13.84
N LYS A 51 -18.12 -18.85 -13.25
CA LYS A 51 -16.93 -19.33 -12.51
C LYS A 51 -15.68 -19.55 -13.35
N THR A 52 -15.79 -19.55 -14.68
CA THR A 52 -14.67 -19.69 -15.63
C THR A 52 -14.13 -18.36 -16.14
N GLY A 53 -14.81 -17.24 -15.88
CA GLY A 53 -14.35 -15.91 -16.30
C GLY A 53 -13.12 -15.39 -15.54
N VAL A 54 -12.49 -14.36 -16.07
CA VAL A 54 -11.30 -13.72 -15.49
C VAL A 54 -11.48 -12.22 -15.51
N TYR A 55 -11.39 -11.59 -14.34
CA TYR A 55 -11.32 -10.14 -14.23
C TYR A 55 -9.91 -9.66 -14.56
N LEU A 56 -9.83 -8.65 -15.41
CA LEU A 56 -8.59 -8.12 -15.96
C LEU A 56 -8.41 -6.69 -15.49
N PHE A 57 -7.18 -6.37 -15.10
CA PHE A 57 -6.71 -5.01 -14.83
C PHE A 57 -5.43 -4.84 -15.62
N PHE A 58 -5.30 -3.81 -16.47
CA PHE A 58 -4.12 -3.72 -17.33
C PHE A 58 -3.80 -2.29 -17.75
N LYS A 59 -2.51 -2.02 -17.99
CA LYS A 59 -2.06 -0.71 -18.45
C LYS A 59 -2.14 -0.54 -19.97
N ALA A 60 -3.34 -0.48 -20.51
CA ALA A 60 -3.53 -0.10 -21.91
C ALA A 60 -4.83 0.68 -22.07
N ALA A 61 -4.84 1.56 -23.08
CA ALA A 61 -6.08 2.14 -23.55
C ALA A 61 -6.82 1.14 -24.44
N LEU A 62 -8.15 1.18 -24.39
CA LEU A 62 -9.02 0.37 -25.27
C LEU A 62 -9.63 1.20 -26.41
N GLU A 63 -9.42 2.51 -26.38
CA GLU A 63 -9.87 3.45 -27.40
C GLU A 63 -8.75 4.42 -27.76
N GLY A 64 -8.74 4.92 -29.00
CA GLY A 64 -7.73 5.84 -29.50
C GLY A 64 -6.67 5.19 -30.40
N ASN A 65 -5.66 5.97 -30.77
CA ASN A 65 -4.63 5.55 -31.75
C ASN A 65 -3.64 4.51 -31.20
N ASP A 66 -3.48 4.45 -29.88
CA ASP A 66 -2.61 3.51 -29.17
C ASP A 66 -3.42 2.44 -28.42
N ALA A 67 -4.63 2.14 -28.91
CA ALA A 67 -5.50 1.15 -28.31
C ALA A 67 -5.03 -0.28 -28.60
N ILE A 68 -5.03 -1.14 -27.59
CA ILE A 68 -4.78 -2.57 -27.78
C ILE A 68 -5.95 -3.22 -28.53
N ASP A 69 -5.64 -4.07 -29.51
CA ASP A 69 -6.65 -4.86 -30.21
C ASP A 69 -7.30 -5.89 -29.24
N PRO A 70 -8.62 -5.79 -28.99
CA PRO A 70 -9.35 -6.72 -28.12
C PRO A 70 -9.19 -8.19 -28.49
N SER A 71 -9.07 -8.52 -29.77
CA SER A 71 -8.90 -9.90 -30.24
C SER A 71 -7.52 -10.43 -29.88
N VAL A 72 -6.47 -9.62 -30.07
CA VAL A 72 -5.10 -9.98 -29.69
C VAL A 72 -4.98 -10.17 -28.18
N LEU A 73 -5.61 -9.28 -27.39
CA LEU A 73 -5.65 -9.42 -25.93
C LEU A 73 -6.36 -10.73 -25.52
N SER A 74 -7.52 -11.01 -26.11
CA SER A 74 -8.28 -12.24 -25.84
C SER A 74 -7.46 -13.51 -26.13
N ASP A 75 -6.79 -13.57 -27.28
CA ASP A 75 -5.98 -14.73 -27.67
C ASP A 75 -4.83 -14.97 -26.68
N ARG A 76 -4.18 -13.89 -26.22
CA ARG A 76 -3.08 -13.96 -25.26
C ARG A 76 -3.53 -14.39 -23.86
N ILE A 77 -4.71 -13.96 -23.43
CA ILE A 77 -5.30 -14.45 -22.17
C ILE A 77 -5.59 -15.95 -22.29
N GLY A 78 -6.14 -16.39 -23.43
CA GLY A 78 -6.31 -17.81 -23.72
C GLY A 78 -5.00 -18.60 -23.64
N GLU A 79 -3.94 -18.11 -24.28
CA GLU A 79 -2.58 -18.70 -24.22
C GLU A 79 -2.06 -18.77 -22.77
N PHE A 80 -2.19 -17.69 -22.01
CA PHE A 80 -1.76 -17.61 -20.61
C PHE A 80 -2.41 -18.69 -19.75
N LEU A 81 -3.73 -18.85 -19.85
CA LEU A 81 -4.52 -19.75 -19.01
C LEU A 81 -4.35 -21.25 -19.35
N ILE A 82 -3.73 -21.59 -20.48
CA ILE A 82 -3.34 -22.98 -20.78
C ILE A 82 -2.27 -23.47 -19.78
N THR A 83 -1.46 -22.55 -19.26
CA THR A 83 -0.38 -22.85 -18.31
C THR A 83 -0.94 -23.40 -17.00
N PRO A 84 -0.58 -24.63 -16.58
CA PRO A 84 -1.20 -25.26 -15.41
C PRO A 84 -1.10 -24.48 -14.10
N SER A 85 -0.02 -23.72 -13.88
CA SER A 85 0.18 -22.97 -12.63
C SER A 85 -0.77 -21.79 -12.45
N VAL A 86 -1.39 -21.29 -13.53
CA VAL A 86 -2.26 -20.11 -13.55
C VAL A 86 -3.65 -20.39 -14.12
N ARG A 87 -3.99 -21.66 -14.38
CA ARG A 87 -5.25 -22.07 -15.03
C ARG A 87 -6.51 -21.58 -14.31
N ASN A 88 -6.47 -21.51 -12.98
CA ASN A 88 -7.61 -21.11 -12.14
C ASN A 88 -7.57 -19.62 -11.77
N THR A 89 -6.85 -18.79 -12.55
CA THR A 89 -6.80 -17.35 -12.30
C THR A 89 -8.19 -16.76 -12.44
N ARG A 90 -8.63 -16.00 -11.44
CA ARG A 90 -9.91 -15.26 -11.45
C ARG A 90 -9.70 -13.76 -11.53
N PHE A 91 -8.58 -13.25 -11.03
CA PHE A 91 -8.19 -11.86 -11.17
C PHE A 91 -6.76 -11.80 -11.69
N LEU A 92 -6.55 -10.98 -12.72
CA LEU A 92 -5.28 -10.85 -13.41
C LEU A 92 -4.94 -9.38 -13.63
N TRP A 93 -3.82 -8.93 -13.07
CA TRP A 93 -3.24 -7.62 -13.31
C TRP A 93 -2.08 -7.77 -14.30
N ILE A 94 -2.09 -7.04 -15.40
CA ILE A 94 -1.07 -7.13 -16.46
C ILE A 94 -0.40 -5.76 -16.66
N ASP A 95 0.91 -5.69 -16.45
CA ASP A 95 1.68 -4.45 -16.61
C ASP A 95 1.68 -3.96 -18.05
N ASN A 96 1.97 -4.86 -19.01
CA ASN A 96 1.95 -4.54 -20.43
C ASN A 96 1.27 -5.67 -21.22
N PRO A 97 -0.03 -5.52 -21.55
CA PRO A 97 -0.76 -6.55 -22.29
C PRO A 97 -0.32 -6.67 -23.76
N GLU A 98 0.43 -5.69 -24.29
CA GLU A 98 0.95 -5.70 -25.67
C GLU A 98 2.20 -6.58 -25.85
N GLU A 99 2.85 -6.98 -24.76
CA GLU A 99 3.95 -7.94 -24.81
C GLU A 99 3.48 -9.38 -25.07
N LEU A 100 4.42 -10.24 -25.49
CA LEU A 100 4.20 -11.67 -25.55
C LEU A 100 3.93 -12.21 -24.14
N VAL A 101 3.05 -13.22 -24.04
CA VAL A 101 2.67 -13.84 -22.75
C VAL A 101 3.88 -14.29 -21.94
N SER A 102 4.92 -14.82 -22.60
CA SER A 102 6.18 -15.24 -21.97
C SER A 102 7.00 -14.11 -21.32
N ARG A 103 6.63 -12.85 -21.56
CA ARG A 103 7.30 -11.66 -21.01
C ARG A 103 6.39 -10.84 -20.10
N TRP A 104 5.13 -11.22 -19.95
CA TRP A 104 4.20 -10.51 -19.08
C TRP A 104 4.75 -10.41 -17.66
N ARG A 105 4.74 -9.19 -17.13
CA ARG A 105 4.78 -8.92 -15.70
C ARG A 105 3.35 -8.83 -15.24
N PHE A 106 2.97 -9.70 -14.31
CA PHE A 106 1.58 -9.84 -13.89
C PHE A 106 1.46 -10.21 -12.42
N HIS A 107 0.28 -9.96 -11.87
CA HIS A 107 -0.19 -10.55 -10.62
C HIS A 107 -1.45 -11.35 -10.91
N ALA A 108 -1.56 -12.55 -10.35
CA ALA A 108 -2.69 -13.43 -10.57
C ALA A 108 -3.20 -13.93 -9.22
N LEU A 109 -4.51 -13.81 -9.00
CA LEU A 109 -5.19 -14.42 -7.87
C LEU A 109 -6.03 -15.58 -8.38
N THR A 110 -5.69 -16.78 -7.93
CA THR A 110 -6.38 -18.03 -8.28
C THR A 110 -7.42 -18.36 -7.23
N LEU A 111 -8.66 -18.62 -7.64
CA LEU A 111 -9.70 -19.11 -6.73
C LEU A 111 -10.11 -20.54 -7.09
N SER A 112 -10.49 -21.29 -6.07
CA SER A 112 -11.18 -22.56 -6.19
C SER A 112 -12.62 -22.36 -6.70
N PRO A 113 -13.31 -23.44 -7.11
CA PRO A 113 -14.73 -23.37 -7.48
C PRO A 113 -15.67 -22.91 -6.35
N THR A 114 -15.21 -22.93 -5.11
CA THR A 114 -15.95 -22.45 -3.93
C THR A 114 -15.61 -21.01 -3.56
N ASP A 115 -15.03 -20.25 -4.49
CA ASP A 115 -14.65 -18.84 -4.34
C ASP A 115 -13.61 -18.56 -3.25
N THR A 116 -12.84 -19.58 -2.86
CA THR A 116 -11.73 -19.43 -1.91
C THR A 116 -10.40 -19.34 -2.63
N VAL A 117 -9.48 -18.54 -2.10
CA VAL A 117 -8.11 -18.43 -2.61
C VAL A 117 -7.46 -19.81 -2.59
N GLU A 118 -7.01 -20.29 -3.74
CA GLU A 118 -6.54 -21.68 -3.91
C GLU A 118 -5.18 -21.89 -3.25
N ARG A 119 -4.31 -20.88 -3.30
CA ARG A 119 -2.93 -20.93 -2.82
C ARG A 119 -2.49 -19.56 -2.30
N LEU A 120 -1.52 -19.55 -1.40
CA LEU A 120 -0.87 -18.32 -0.95
C LEU A 120 -0.43 -17.49 -2.16
N THR A 121 -0.97 -16.28 -2.26
CA THR A 121 -0.77 -15.37 -3.38
C THR A 121 -0.05 -14.12 -2.90
N PHE A 122 0.89 -13.63 -3.69
CA PHE A 122 1.69 -12.44 -3.39
C PHE A 122 1.48 -11.34 -4.44
N PHE A 123 1.29 -10.12 -3.95
CA PHE A 123 1.33 -8.90 -4.75
C PHE A 123 2.60 -8.14 -4.39
N ASN A 124 3.53 -8.06 -5.33
CA ASN A 124 4.87 -7.54 -5.08
C ASN A 124 4.98 -6.08 -5.50
N PHE A 125 5.36 -5.23 -4.55
CA PHE A 125 5.66 -3.81 -4.70
C PHE A 125 7.16 -3.60 -4.46
N ARG A 126 7.98 -4.32 -5.24
CA ARG A 126 9.45 -4.43 -5.09
C ARG A 126 9.88 -5.11 -3.80
N ASN A 127 10.28 -4.37 -2.78
CA ASN A 127 10.71 -4.87 -1.46
C ASN A 127 9.57 -4.95 -0.43
N TYR A 128 8.36 -4.56 -0.83
CA TYR A 128 7.13 -4.76 -0.07
C TYR A 128 6.29 -5.82 -0.79
N GLU A 129 5.59 -6.68 -0.05
CA GLU A 129 4.71 -7.69 -0.64
C GLU A 129 3.44 -7.82 0.19
N LEU A 130 2.27 -7.79 -0.45
CA LEU A 130 1.01 -8.12 0.19
C LEU A 130 0.70 -9.60 -0.05
N ALA A 131 0.49 -10.36 1.01
CA ALA A 131 0.15 -11.77 0.95
C ALA A 131 -1.32 -12.02 1.27
N ILE A 132 -1.94 -12.94 0.52
CA ILE A 132 -3.30 -13.45 0.76
C ILE A 132 -3.22 -14.97 0.85
N ALA A 133 -3.61 -15.54 1.99
CA ALA A 133 -3.51 -16.97 2.26
C ALA A 133 -4.55 -17.80 1.50
N SER A 134 -4.24 -19.08 1.32
CA SER A 134 -5.21 -20.06 0.81
C SER A 134 -6.38 -20.23 1.78
N GLY A 135 -7.59 -20.39 1.27
CA GLY A 135 -8.79 -20.55 2.08
C GLY A 135 -9.49 -19.24 2.44
N VAL A 136 -8.89 -18.08 2.16
CA VAL A 136 -9.58 -16.79 2.23
C VAL A 136 -10.73 -16.78 1.23
N THR A 137 -11.93 -16.40 1.66
CA THR A 137 -13.12 -16.34 0.81
C THR A 137 -13.16 -15.02 0.06
N CYS A 138 -13.46 -15.06 -1.24
CA CYS A 138 -13.72 -13.90 -2.07
C CYS A 138 -15.21 -13.84 -2.42
N GLN A 139 -15.84 -12.70 -2.23
CA GLN A 139 -17.26 -12.51 -2.53
C GLN A 139 -17.53 -11.08 -3.01
N LEU A 140 -18.68 -10.87 -3.65
CA LEU A 140 -19.13 -9.51 -3.97
C LEU A 140 -19.38 -8.74 -2.68
N ASN A 141 -19.02 -7.46 -2.67
CA ASN A 141 -19.36 -6.57 -1.57
C ASN A 141 -20.87 -6.28 -1.55
N ALA A 142 -21.36 -5.71 -0.45
CA ALA A 142 -22.78 -5.43 -0.25
C ALA A 142 -23.40 -4.53 -1.36
N THR A 143 -22.61 -3.59 -1.88
CA THR A 143 -22.99 -2.66 -2.96
C THR A 143 -22.89 -3.26 -4.36
N LYS A 144 -22.31 -4.46 -4.50
CA LYS A 144 -22.08 -5.18 -5.75
C LYS A 144 -21.32 -4.36 -6.80
N ASP A 145 -20.39 -3.54 -6.34
CA ASP A 145 -19.50 -2.70 -7.15
C ASP A 145 -18.02 -3.03 -6.93
N GLY A 146 -17.73 -4.10 -6.20
CA GLY A 146 -16.41 -4.66 -5.98
C GLY A 146 -16.46 -6.01 -5.28
N PHE A 147 -15.28 -6.49 -4.89
CA PHE A 147 -15.10 -7.72 -4.11
C PHE A 147 -14.54 -7.42 -2.73
N VAL A 148 -14.81 -8.32 -1.79
CA VAL A 148 -14.22 -8.34 -0.46
C VAL A 148 -13.61 -9.72 -0.19
N PHE A 149 -12.57 -9.72 0.64
CA PHE A 149 -11.86 -10.90 1.06
C PHE A 149 -12.04 -11.11 2.57
N ALA A 150 -12.56 -12.27 2.93
CA ALA A 150 -12.91 -12.63 4.30
C ALA A 150 -12.11 -13.86 4.75
N PRO A 151 -11.41 -13.81 5.90
CA PRO A 151 -10.73 -14.98 6.43
C PRO A 151 -11.73 -16.02 6.97
N ASP A 152 -11.41 -17.30 6.81
CA ASP A 152 -12.12 -18.39 7.51
C ASP A 152 -11.55 -18.58 8.93
N PRO A 153 -12.33 -18.34 10.01
CA PRO A 153 -11.86 -18.47 11.40
C PRO A 153 -11.44 -19.90 11.81
N SER A 154 -11.89 -20.92 11.07
CA SER A 154 -11.51 -22.31 11.29
C SER A 154 -10.13 -22.64 10.73
N LEU A 155 -9.65 -21.87 9.75
CA LEU A 155 -8.37 -22.07 9.07
C LEU A 155 -7.33 -21.00 9.43
N HIS A 156 -7.79 -19.81 9.83
CA HIS A 156 -6.92 -18.65 9.97
C HIS A 156 -6.88 -18.05 11.36
N ASN A 157 -5.73 -17.48 11.71
CA ASN A 157 -5.59 -16.61 12.87
C ASN A 157 -6.29 -15.28 12.58
N LEU A 158 -7.29 -14.93 13.38
CA LEU A 158 -7.90 -13.61 13.27
C LEU A 158 -7.05 -12.60 14.06
N PRO A 159 -6.72 -11.44 13.47
CA PRO A 159 -6.14 -10.35 14.23
C PRO A 159 -7.09 -9.99 15.38
N ASN A 160 -6.54 -9.77 16.57
CA ASN A 160 -7.24 -9.40 17.81
C ASN A 160 -7.94 -10.52 18.60
N THR A 161 -7.81 -11.79 18.20
CA THR A 161 -8.16 -12.92 19.10
C THR A 161 -6.90 -13.39 19.84
N GLU A 162 -6.65 -12.87 21.04
CA GLU A 162 -5.58 -13.30 21.97
C GLU A 162 -5.77 -14.72 22.54
N THR A 163 -6.37 -15.63 21.78
CA THR A 163 -6.48 -17.01 22.20
C THR A 163 -5.28 -17.77 21.67
N GLU A 164 -4.30 -18.02 22.56
CA GLU A 164 -3.39 -19.15 22.42
C GLU A 164 -4.23 -20.37 22.01
N SER A 165 -4.11 -20.82 20.76
CA SER A 165 -4.79 -22.04 20.33
C SER A 165 -4.34 -23.16 21.26
N PRO A 166 -5.28 -23.93 21.85
CA PRO A 166 -4.90 -25.06 22.67
C PRO A 166 -4.02 -26.01 21.86
N GLU A 167 -3.03 -26.66 22.51
CA GLU A 167 -2.02 -27.54 21.88
C GLU A 167 -2.58 -28.68 21.00
N THR A 168 -3.90 -28.86 20.98
CA THR A 168 -4.65 -29.85 20.20
C THR A 168 -5.29 -29.31 18.91
N GLU A 169 -5.26 -28.00 18.65
CA GLU A 169 -5.77 -27.44 17.39
C GLU A 169 -4.72 -27.52 16.28
N SER A 170 -5.18 -27.77 15.04
CA SER A 170 -4.30 -27.72 13.88
C SER A 170 -3.71 -26.31 13.71
N PRO A 171 -2.45 -26.17 13.29
CA PRO A 171 -1.83 -24.86 13.13
C PRO A 171 -2.60 -24.04 12.10
N LYS A 172 -3.18 -22.92 12.55
CA LYS A 172 -3.85 -21.94 11.69
C LYS A 172 -2.82 -21.03 11.03
N SER A 173 -3.12 -20.57 9.82
CA SER A 173 -2.27 -19.64 9.06
C SER A 173 -2.74 -18.20 9.22
N ASP A 174 -1.85 -17.23 9.02
CA ASP A 174 -2.26 -15.83 8.98
C ASP A 174 -2.94 -15.54 7.63
N PRO A 175 -4.16 -14.98 7.61
CA PRO A 175 -4.94 -14.86 6.38
C PRO A 175 -4.38 -13.80 5.44
N PHE A 176 -3.79 -12.75 6.01
CA PHE A 176 -3.18 -11.63 5.28
C PHE A 176 -1.96 -11.14 6.06
N TYR A 177 -0.94 -10.67 5.33
CA TYR A 177 0.15 -9.89 5.92
C TYR A 177 0.78 -9.00 4.86
N LEU A 178 1.32 -7.87 5.31
CA LEU A 178 2.22 -7.04 4.52
C LEU A 178 3.66 -7.39 4.92
N SER A 179 4.49 -7.77 3.95
CA SER A 179 5.90 -8.00 4.16
C SER A 179 6.72 -6.78 3.75
N THR A 180 7.82 -6.52 4.44
CA THR A 180 8.80 -5.50 4.07
C THR A 180 10.22 -6.07 4.06
N GLY A 181 11.14 -5.36 3.40
CA GLY A 181 12.54 -5.76 3.34
C GLY A 181 12.77 -7.09 2.62
N TYR A 182 11.98 -7.39 1.56
CA TYR A 182 12.00 -8.66 0.83
C TYR A 182 11.59 -9.86 1.69
N GLY A 183 10.50 -9.70 2.45
CA GLY A 183 9.97 -10.75 3.32
C GLY A 183 10.65 -10.89 4.67
N ALA A 184 11.60 -10.01 5.00
CA ALA A 184 12.33 -10.04 6.27
C ALA A 184 11.43 -9.76 7.48
N HIS A 185 10.42 -8.89 7.29
CA HIS A 185 9.49 -8.48 8.34
C HIS A 185 8.06 -8.72 7.86
N GLN A 186 7.21 -9.26 8.72
CA GLN A 186 5.80 -9.51 8.43
C GLN A 186 4.93 -8.71 9.39
N LEU A 187 4.12 -7.81 8.82
CA LEU A 187 3.13 -7.00 9.51
C LEU A 187 1.77 -7.69 9.35
N LYS A 188 1.25 -8.23 10.46
CA LYS A 188 0.09 -9.13 10.48
C LYS A 188 -1.22 -8.46 10.90
N GLY A 189 -1.18 -7.17 11.22
CA GLY A 189 -2.32 -6.43 11.74
C GLY A 189 -3.34 -5.97 10.69
N ILE A 190 -3.54 -6.71 9.60
CA ILE A 190 -4.60 -6.36 8.63
C ILE A 190 -5.95 -6.65 9.28
N GLU A 191 -6.72 -5.60 9.55
CA GLU A 191 -7.93 -5.69 10.36
C GLU A 191 -9.07 -6.40 9.64
N VAL A 192 -9.93 -7.03 10.43
CA VAL A 192 -11.20 -7.61 9.97
C VAL A 192 -12.32 -6.74 10.52
N ASN A 193 -13.18 -6.21 9.63
CA ASN A 193 -14.30 -5.37 10.02
C ASN A 193 -15.44 -6.18 10.68
N GLU A 194 -16.48 -5.51 11.14
CA GLU A 194 -17.65 -6.15 11.78
C GLU A 194 -18.39 -7.14 10.87
N ALA A 195 -18.27 -7.01 9.55
CA ALA A 195 -18.84 -7.94 8.57
C ALA A 195 -17.96 -9.17 8.31
N GLY A 196 -16.79 -9.27 8.96
CA GLY A 196 -15.85 -10.37 8.75
C GLY A 196 -14.95 -10.17 7.51
N GLU A 197 -14.87 -8.96 6.97
CA GLU A 197 -14.12 -8.64 5.75
C GLU A 197 -12.83 -7.90 6.10
N ALA A 198 -11.72 -8.26 5.45
CA ALA A 198 -10.40 -7.69 5.77
C ALA A 198 -9.84 -6.78 4.66
N MET A 199 -10.20 -7.07 3.41
CA MET A 199 -9.67 -6.38 2.24
C MET A 199 -10.77 -6.21 1.19
N ALA A 200 -10.73 -5.10 0.47
CA ALA A 200 -11.62 -4.78 -0.62
C ALA A 200 -10.87 -4.59 -1.94
N LEU A 201 -11.54 -4.94 -3.04
CA LEU A 201 -11.12 -4.73 -4.42
C LEU A 201 -12.28 -4.04 -5.17
N PRO A 202 -12.30 -2.70 -5.21
CA PRO A 202 -13.36 -1.96 -5.91
C PRO A 202 -13.22 -2.07 -7.43
N PHE A 203 -14.35 -2.01 -8.14
CA PHE A 203 -14.42 -1.95 -9.60
C PHE A 203 -14.97 -0.61 -10.10
N SER A 204 -15.08 0.38 -9.23
CA SER A 204 -15.53 1.73 -9.58
C SER A 204 -14.73 2.78 -8.79
N GLY A 205 -14.77 4.02 -9.27
CA GLY A 205 -14.05 5.14 -8.67
C GLY A 205 -12.53 5.15 -8.95
N GLU A 206 -11.83 6.07 -8.29
CA GLU A 206 -10.41 6.34 -8.54
C GLU A 206 -9.48 5.22 -8.07
N LEU A 207 -9.94 4.37 -7.14
CA LEU A 207 -9.19 3.23 -6.59
C LEU A 207 -9.58 1.90 -7.25
N ALA A 208 -10.39 1.91 -8.31
CA ALA A 208 -10.78 0.68 -8.98
C ALA A 208 -9.56 -0.17 -9.37
N GLY A 209 -9.57 -1.43 -8.95
CA GLY A 209 -8.48 -2.39 -9.13
C GLY A 209 -7.31 -2.29 -8.13
N CYS A 210 -7.38 -1.41 -7.12
CA CYS A 210 -6.45 -1.37 -6.00
C CYS A 210 -6.91 -2.29 -4.87
N LEU A 211 -5.97 -2.92 -4.17
CA LEU A 211 -6.25 -3.70 -2.96
C LEU A 211 -6.28 -2.76 -1.76
N SER A 212 -7.43 -2.65 -1.10
CA SER A 212 -7.65 -1.70 0.00
C SER A 212 -7.90 -2.43 1.31
N PHE A 213 -7.25 -1.99 2.40
CA PHE A 213 -7.35 -2.63 3.72
C PHE A 213 -6.88 -1.67 4.83
N ALA A 214 -7.26 -1.95 6.08
CA ALA A 214 -6.71 -1.26 7.25
C ALA A 214 -5.57 -2.11 7.85
N LEU A 215 -4.42 -1.49 8.08
CA LEU A 215 -3.24 -2.11 8.69
C LEU A 215 -2.99 -1.48 10.05
N THR A 216 -3.21 -2.22 11.12
CA THR A 216 -2.93 -1.79 12.49
C THR A 216 -1.57 -2.25 12.94
N LEU A 217 -0.70 -1.28 13.24
CA LEU A 217 0.60 -1.50 13.84
C LEU A 217 0.42 -1.53 15.36
N GLN A 218 0.87 -2.60 16.00
CA GLN A 218 0.67 -2.80 17.43
C GLN A 218 1.86 -2.29 18.24
N ASN A 219 1.60 -1.46 19.26
CA ASN A 219 2.59 -1.20 20.29
C ASN A 219 2.48 -2.25 21.41
N ARG A 220 3.38 -3.24 21.39
CA ARG A 220 3.41 -4.32 22.40
C ARG A 220 3.96 -3.89 23.76
N SER A 221 4.56 -2.70 23.87
CA SER A 221 5.13 -2.21 25.12
C SER A 221 4.90 -0.70 25.30
N PRO A 222 3.63 -0.27 25.43
CA PRO A 222 3.27 1.13 25.55
C PRO A 222 4.09 1.85 26.64
N GLY A 223 4.61 3.04 26.32
CA GLY A 223 5.38 3.86 27.25
C GLY A 223 6.82 3.39 27.51
N THR A 224 7.26 2.25 26.97
CA THR A 224 8.62 1.71 27.21
C THR A 224 9.38 1.41 25.93
N ALA A 225 8.71 1.04 24.84
CA ALA A 225 9.29 0.88 23.51
C ALA A 225 8.42 1.51 22.42
N SER A 226 9.07 1.94 21.34
CA SER A 226 8.43 2.41 20.12
C SER A 226 7.82 1.24 19.33
N PHE A 227 7.07 1.57 18.27
CA PHE A 227 6.52 0.59 17.35
C PHE A 227 7.64 -0.08 16.54
N GLU A 228 7.96 -1.33 16.87
CA GLU A 228 8.90 -2.14 16.09
C GLU A 228 8.47 -2.24 14.62
N GLU A 229 7.16 -2.42 14.39
CA GLU A 229 6.56 -2.52 13.06
C GLU A 229 6.66 -1.22 12.24
N LEU A 230 6.75 -0.06 12.89
CA LEU A 230 6.87 1.22 12.20
C LEU A 230 8.27 1.39 11.57
N VAL A 231 9.30 0.91 12.28
CA VAL A 231 10.68 0.85 11.76
C VAL A 231 10.72 0.00 10.48
N TYR A 232 9.96 -1.10 10.45
CA TYR A 232 9.90 -2.00 9.30
C TYR A 232 9.22 -1.40 8.07
N LEU A 233 8.38 -0.37 8.25
CA LEU A 233 7.76 0.36 7.14
C LEU A 233 8.72 1.34 6.46
N ASP A 234 9.90 1.61 7.03
CA ASP A 234 10.96 2.45 6.46
C ASP A 234 10.47 3.86 6.08
N VAL A 235 9.72 4.49 6.99
CA VAL A 235 9.10 5.81 6.80
C VAL A 235 10.13 6.92 7.02
N THR A 236 10.64 7.48 5.93
CA THR A 236 11.77 8.43 6.00
C THR A 236 11.60 9.58 5.04
N LEU A 237 12.21 10.71 5.36
CA LEU A 237 12.43 11.81 4.45
C LEU A 237 13.87 11.79 3.95
N ARG A 238 14.07 12.34 2.75
CA ARG A 238 15.39 12.45 2.15
C ARG A 238 15.82 13.90 2.13
N MET A 239 16.94 14.16 2.77
CA MET A 239 17.57 15.47 2.80
C MET A 239 18.84 15.45 1.98
N PHE A 240 19.01 16.47 1.14
CA PHE A 240 20.18 16.64 0.29
C PHE A 240 21.03 17.76 0.85
N PHE A 241 22.27 17.45 1.18
CA PHE A 241 23.23 18.42 1.67
C PHE A 241 24.31 18.62 0.62
N LYS A 242 24.79 19.85 0.51
CA LYS A 242 26.03 20.11 -0.21
C LYS A 242 27.15 19.47 0.61
N SER A 243 27.76 18.40 0.09
CA SER A 243 28.96 17.84 0.68
C SER A 243 30.09 18.85 0.46
N ALA A 244 30.71 19.29 1.55
CA ALA A 244 31.79 20.24 1.47
C ALA A 244 33.02 19.62 0.81
N ASN A 245 33.71 20.44 0.00
CA ASN A 245 35.02 20.12 -0.51
C ASN A 245 36.00 20.05 0.68
N SER A 246 36.65 18.90 0.89
CA SER A 246 37.61 18.68 1.98
C SER A 246 38.81 19.63 1.97
N LEU A 247 39.04 20.35 0.87
CA LEU A 247 40.09 21.37 0.77
C LEU A 247 39.72 22.69 1.47
N LEU A 248 38.46 22.92 1.81
CA LEU A 248 37.98 24.20 2.36
C LEU A 248 37.69 24.18 3.88
N ASP A 249 37.40 23.03 4.47
CA ASP A 249 37.25 22.88 5.92
C ASP A 249 37.61 21.45 6.39
N GLN A 250 38.70 21.32 7.14
CA GLN A 250 39.20 20.05 7.65
C GLN A 250 38.41 19.53 8.87
N ASN A 251 37.55 20.36 9.46
CA ASN A 251 36.74 20.01 10.62
C ASN A 251 35.27 19.72 10.28
N ASP A 252 34.90 19.77 8.99
CA ASP A 252 33.54 19.43 8.58
C ASP A 252 33.31 17.92 8.74
N PRO A 253 32.34 17.48 9.58
CA PRO A 253 32.01 16.07 9.78
C PRO A 253 31.51 15.36 8.50
N LEU A 254 31.20 16.10 7.43
CA LEU A 254 30.74 15.57 6.13
C LEU A 254 31.85 15.51 5.05
N SER A 255 33.10 15.86 5.39
CA SER A 255 34.25 15.96 4.48
C SER A 255 34.84 14.63 3.97
N GLY A 256 34.38 13.47 4.49
CA GLY A 256 34.95 12.14 4.23
C GLY A 256 34.75 11.57 2.81
N PHE A 257 34.06 12.26 1.91
CA PHE A 257 33.70 11.76 0.57
C PHE A 257 34.57 12.32 -0.58
N ALA A 258 35.64 13.05 -0.25
CA ALA A 258 36.41 13.87 -1.19
C ALA A 258 37.42 13.17 -2.12
N GLY A 259 37.26 11.87 -2.40
CA GLY A 259 38.15 11.14 -3.32
C GLY A 259 37.94 11.45 -4.81
N LEU A 260 36.94 12.28 -5.16
CA LEU A 260 36.46 12.50 -6.53
C LEU A 260 36.49 13.99 -6.89
N ASN A 261 37.68 14.58 -6.90
CA ASN A 261 37.86 15.96 -7.36
C ASN A 261 38.14 15.98 -8.87
N SER A 262 37.14 16.38 -9.66
CA SER A 262 37.37 17.07 -10.92
C SER A 262 36.67 18.44 -10.86
N ASP A 263 37.31 19.46 -11.44
CA ASP A 263 37.15 20.89 -11.10
C ASP A 263 35.77 21.56 -11.35
N GLN A 264 34.66 20.82 -11.43
CA GLN A 264 33.31 21.39 -11.60
C GLN A 264 32.17 20.77 -10.80
N ASP A 265 32.39 19.74 -9.97
CA ASP A 265 31.29 19.01 -9.35
C ASP A 265 31.21 19.22 -7.83
N PHE A 266 30.13 19.81 -7.33
CA PHE A 266 29.79 19.69 -5.91
C PHE A 266 29.14 18.33 -5.69
N LEU A 267 29.62 17.61 -4.67
CA LEU A 267 29.00 16.35 -4.26
C LEU A 267 27.73 16.68 -3.47
N ILE A 268 26.62 16.03 -3.81
CA ILE A 268 25.40 16.08 -3.00
C ILE A 268 25.39 14.82 -2.13
N SER A 269 25.41 14.97 -0.81
CA SER A 269 25.13 13.84 0.07
C SER A 269 23.62 13.72 0.30
N SER A 270 23.10 12.52 0.14
CA SER A 270 21.70 12.19 0.39
C SER A 270 21.61 11.45 1.72
N HIS A 271 20.99 12.06 2.72
CA HIS A 271 20.76 11.43 4.01
C HIS A 271 19.29 11.07 4.17
N ARG A 272 19.05 9.94 4.84
CA ARG A 272 17.72 9.49 5.23
C ARG A 272 17.46 9.95 6.66
N TYR A 273 16.31 10.56 6.88
CA TYR A 273 15.88 11.03 8.18
C TYR A 273 14.54 10.36 8.51
N PRO A 274 14.40 9.60 9.61
CA PRO A 274 13.12 9.03 9.99
C PRO A 274 12.09 10.14 10.19
N PHE A 275 10.86 9.90 9.73
CA PHE A 275 9.80 10.89 9.86
C PHE A 275 9.18 10.85 11.27
N LEU A 276 8.93 9.63 11.77
CA LEU A 276 8.33 9.37 13.07
C LEU A 276 9.40 8.94 14.07
N GLY A 277 9.18 9.28 15.34
CA GLY A 277 10.05 8.91 16.45
C GLY A 277 10.00 7.42 16.71
N GLU A 278 11.13 6.75 16.54
CA GLU A 278 11.29 5.30 16.68
C GLU A 278 12.14 4.91 17.91
N ASP A 279 12.42 5.87 18.79
CA ASP A 279 13.26 5.67 19.98
C ASP A 279 12.45 5.53 21.29
N SER A 280 13.16 5.28 22.39
CA SER A 280 12.55 5.13 23.72
C SER A 280 11.97 6.43 24.28
N ASP A 281 12.42 7.60 23.79
CA ASP A 281 11.87 8.90 24.19
C ASP A 281 10.47 9.04 23.58
N ALA A 282 10.36 8.82 22.27
CA ALA A 282 9.10 8.79 21.53
C ALA A 282 8.10 7.77 22.10
N ALA A 283 8.55 6.61 22.57
CA ALA A 283 7.71 5.57 23.17
C ALA A 283 6.80 6.08 24.31
N SER A 284 7.32 7.00 25.13
CA SER A 284 6.59 7.60 26.25
C SER A 284 5.59 8.68 25.83
N HIS A 285 5.64 9.09 24.56
CA HIS A 285 4.95 10.26 24.04
C HIS A 285 3.90 9.94 22.97
N TYR A 286 3.75 8.69 22.55
CA TYR A 286 2.62 8.30 21.72
C TYR A 286 1.28 8.47 22.48
N SER A 287 0.31 9.08 21.82
CA SER A 287 -1.03 9.27 22.34
C SER A 287 -1.70 7.93 22.64
N GLN A 288 -2.16 7.73 23.89
CA GLN A 288 -3.09 6.64 24.18
C GLN A 288 -4.45 6.97 23.55
N GLN A 289 -5.01 6.01 22.80
CA GLN A 289 -6.37 6.09 22.30
C GLN A 289 -7.38 5.95 23.46
N GLY A 290 -8.65 6.25 23.22
CA GLY A 290 -9.70 6.23 24.24
C GLY A 290 -9.91 4.88 24.93
N ASP A 291 -9.42 3.79 24.33
CA ASP A 291 -9.42 2.43 24.88
C ASP A 291 -8.13 2.09 25.68
N GLY A 292 -7.21 3.04 25.82
CA GLY A 292 -5.91 2.88 26.48
C GLY A 292 -4.84 2.24 25.61
N SER A 293 -5.15 1.84 24.37
CA SER A 293 -4.18 1.29 23.43
C SER A 293 -3.32 2.40 22.81
N GLN A 294 -2.13 2.04 22.33
CA GLN A 294 -1.31 2.91 21.48
C GLN A 294 -1.16 2.24 20.12
N ASN A 295 -2.27 1.88 19.47
CA ASN A 295 -2.23 1.28 18.14
C ASN A 295 -2.23 2.37 17.06
N LEU A 296 -1.57 2.09 15.93
CA LEU A 296 -1.56 2.98 14.78
C LEU A 296 -2.17 2.28 13.57
N THR A 297 -3.34 2.71 13.14
CA THR A 297 -4.02 2.17 11.96
C THR A 297 -3.70 2.99 10.72
N LEU A 298 -3.28 2.29 9.67
CA LEU A 298 -2.99 2.84 8.35
C LEU A 298 -3.98 2.28 7.32
N TYR A 299 -4.77 3.16 6.73
CA TYR A 299 -5.72 2.82 5.67
C TYR A 299 -5.01 2.81 4.33
N SER A 300 -4.83 1.61 3.81
CA SER A 300 -3.98 1.35 2.65
C SER A 300 -4.82 1.20 1.40
N ALA A 301 -4.31 1.72 0.29
CA ALA A 301 -4.74 1.36 -1.05
C ALA A 301 -3.47 1.01 -1.83
N LEU A 302 -3.41 -0.17 -2.45
CA LEU A 302 -2.23 -0.63 -3.19
C LEU A 302 -2.60 -0.99 -4.63
N ASP A 303 -2.01 -0.31 -5.62
CA ASP A 303 -2.16 -0.67 -7.03
C ASP A 303 -1.03 -1.62 -7.47
N PRO A 304 -1.32 -2.90 -7.77
CA PRO A 304 -0.30 -3.85 -8.20
C PRO A 304 0.44 -3.44 -9.48
N LEU A 305 -0.21 -2.62 -10.33
CA LEU A 305 0.36 -2.16 -11.58
C LEU A 305 1.16 -0.86 -11.39
N GLN A 306 0.75 0.03 -10.48
CA GLN A 306 1.35 1.35 -10.33
C GLN A 306 1.79 1.66 -8.89
N PRO A 307 2.81 0.95 -8.37
CA PRO A 307 3.28 1.13 -7.00
C PRO A 307 3.76 2.56 -6.67
N LEU A 308 4.23 3.31 -7.68
CA LEU A 308 4.74 4.68 -7.51
C LEU A 308 3.69 5.77 -7.75
N ASN A 309 2.45 5.39 -8.09
CA ASN A 309 1.38 6.36 -8.25
C ASN A 309 0.77 6.68 -6.89
N SER A 310 1.10 7.85 -6.34
CA SER A 310 0.66 8.29 -5.01
C SER A 310 -0.86 8.40 -4.85
N ASP A 311 -1.60 8.56 -5.94
CA ASP A 311 -3.07 8.68 -5.89
C ASP A 311 -3.77 7.33 -5.78
N ARG A 312 -3.05 6.24 -6.07
CA ARG A 312 -3.59 4.87 -6.10
C ARG A 312 -2.86 3.89 -5.18
N THR A 313 -1.64 4.24 -4.77
CA THR A 313 -0.79 3.44 -3.89
C THR A 313 -0.28 4.28 -2.72
N TYR A 314 -0.87 4.08 -1.53
CA TYR A 314 -0.57 4.86 -0.32
C TYR A 314 -1.02 4.16 0.98
N PHE A 315 -0.57 4.72 2.11
CA PHE A 315 -1.03 4.41 3.47
C PHE A 315 -1.48 5.72 4.14
N ALA A 316 -2.79 5.88 4.38
CA ALA A 316 -3.37 7.06 5.02
C ALA A 316 -3.52 6.85 6.53
N PHE A 317 -3.37 7.93 7.31
CA PHE A 317 -3.50 7.88 8.77
C PHE A 317 -4.95 8.02 9.27
N VAL A 318 -5.83 8.49 8.40
CA VAL A 318 -7.23 8.79 8.71
C VAL A 318 -8.13 7.87 7.90
N GLU A 319 -9.23 7.44 8.49
CA GLU A 319 -10.18 6.52 7.85
C GLU A 319 -10.79 7.11 6.57
N PRO A 320 -11.11 6.27 5.56
CA PRO A 320 -11.78 6.72 4.35
C PRO A 320 -13.06 7.51 4.64
N GLY A 321 -13.20 8.67 4.01
CA GLY A 321 -14.37 9.54 4.14
C GLY A 321 -14.29 10.57 5.26
N ASN A 322 -13.32 10.47 6.17
CA ASN A 322 -13.09 11.48 7.19
C ASN A 322 -12.15 12.58 6.67
N LEU A 323 -12.67 13.81 6.61
CA LEU A 323 -11.98 15.00 6.10
C LEU A 323 -11.42 15.90 7.20
N ASN A 324 -11.67 15.56 8.46
CA ASN A 324 -11.23 16.36 9.60
C ASN A 324 -9.77 16.07 9.93
N ILE A 325 -9.18 16.97 10.72
CA ILE A 325 -7.89 16.69 11.35
C ILE A 325 -8.02 15.47 12.26
N SER A 326 -7.01 14.61 12.24
CA SER A 326 -6.96 13.42 13.08
C SER A 326 -6.78 13.80 14.55
N ASP A 327 -7.32 12.96 15.44
CA ASP A 327 -7.00 13.00 16.86
C ASP A 327 -5.65 12.29 17.16
N LEU A 328 -4.94 11.80 16.13
CA LEU A 328 -3.59 11.24 16.27
C LEU A 328 -2.56 12.35 16.44
N SER A 329 -1.69 12.21 17.44
CA SER A 329 -0.50 13.04 17.61
C SER A 329 0.71 12.14 17.73
N LEU A 330 1.51 12.09 16.66
CA LEU A 330 2.61 11.15 16.53
C LEU A 330 3.93 11.88 16.83
N PRO A 331 4.76 11.42 17.78
CA PRO A 331 6.09 11.96 17.96
C PRO A 331 6.89 11.82 16.66
N SER A 332 7.54 12.91 16.24
CA SER A 332 8.43 12.94 15.08
C SER A 332 9.89 12.95 15.51
N CYS A 333 10.80 12.72 14.57
CA CYS A 333 12.23 12.93 14.84
C CYS A 333 12.61 14.41 14.88
N TYR A 334 11.72 15.32 14.48
CA TYR A 334 12.01 16.75 14.51
C TYR A 334 12.08 17.30 15.92
N ARG A 335 12.99 18.26 16.11
CA ARG A 335 13.12 19.01 17.36
C ARG A 335 13.08 20.51 17.08
N THR A 336 12.57 21.26 18.03
CA THR A 336 12.75 22.71 18.05
C THR A 336 14.23 23.05 18.27
N ASN A 337 14.63 24.30 18.03
CA ASN A 337 15.96 24.80 18.36
C ASN A 337 16.33 24.70 19.86
N LEU A 338 15.35 24.52 20.74
CA LEU A 338 15.53 24.30 22.18
C LEU A 338 15.55 22.81 22.56
N GLY A 339 15.38 21.90 21.60
CA GLY A 339 15.41 20.45 21.81
C GLY A 339 14.06 19.81 22.15
N TYR A 340 12.96 20.57 22.18
CA TYR A 340 11.62 20.00 22.42
C TYR A 340 11.19 19.07 21.28
N SER A 341 10.60 17.93 21.64
CA SER A 341 9.94 16.99 20.72
C SER A 341 8.85 17.69 19.94
N ILE A 342 8.83 17.47 18.63
CA ILE A 342 7.75 17.93 17.76
C ILE A 342 6.87 16.73 17.44
N HIS A 343 5.56 16.91 17.56
CA HIS A 343 4.57 15.95 17.11
C HIS A 343 4.00 16.36 15.76
N VAL A 344 3.63 15.34 14.98
CA VAL A 344 2.94 15.48 13.70
C VAL A 344 1.51 14.97 13.85
N THR A 345 0.55 15.81 13.48
CA THR A 345 -0.87 15.45 13.44
C THR A 345 -1.35 15.42 11.98
N PRO A 346 -1.78 14.26 11.47
CA PRO A 346 -2.30 14.15 10.11
C PRO A 346 -3.66 14.85 9.96
N HIS A 347 -3.88 15.46 8.79
CA HIS A 347 -5.17 15.95 8.31
C HIS A 347 -5.97 14.80 7.68
N GLY A 348 -7.13 15.12 7.08
CA GLY A 348 -8.08 14.13 6.58
C GLY A 348 -7.51 13.11 5.59
N HIS A 349 -8.28 12.07 5.29
CA HIS A 349 -7.83 10.88 4.54
C HIS A 349 -7.06 11.19 3.25
N GLY A 350 -7.55 12.14 2.44
CA GLY A 350 -6.92 12.54 1.18
C GLY A 350 -5.77 13.54 1.31
N ASP A 351 -5.62 14.15 2.49
CA ASP A 351 -4.65 15.22 2.73
C ASP A 351 -3.34 14.72 3.34
N SER A 352 -3.33 13.56 4.02
CA SER A 352 -2.15 13.07 4.75
C SER A 352 -1.93 11.58 4.54
N ARG A 353 -0.86 11.24 3.82
CA ARG A 353 -0.57 9.86 3.45
C ARG A 353 0.93 9.59 3.38
N LEU A 354 1.30 8.35 3.61
CA LEU A 354 2.60 7.81 3.26
C LEU A 354 2.52 7.22 1.85
N ILE A 355 3.46 7.58 0.99
CA ILE A 355 3.51 7.11 -0.40
C ILE A 355 4.84 6.45 -0.67
N PHE A 356 4.88 5.55 -1.65
CA PHE A 356 6.13 4.95 -2.07
C PHE A 356 6.99 5.95 -2.84
N ALA A 357 8.27 5.99 -2.49
CA ALA A 357 9.32 6.60 -3.26
C ALA A 357 10.42 5.57 -3.56
N GLU A 358 11.05 5.69 -4.71
CA GLU A 358 12.26 4.92 -4.99
C GLU A 358 13.37 5.38 -4.08
N ARG A 359 14.23 4.47 -3.60
CA ARG A 359 15.45 4.77 -2.87
C ARG A 359 16.60 5.05 -3.84
N PRO A 360 16.92 6.32 -4.19
CA PRO A 360 18.10 6.61 -4.99
C PRO A 360 19.36 6.16 -4.26
N GLY A 361 20.28 5.50 -4.95
CA GLY A 361 21.64 5.35 -4.44
C GLY A 361 22.29 3.97 -4.54
N GLN A 362 21.68 2.96 -5.16
CA GLN A 362 22.41 1.73 -5.49
C GLN A 362 22.08 1.28 -6.90
N ASN A 363 23.11 0.78 -7.59
CA ASN A 363 23.09 0.26 -8.97
C ASN A 363 21.70 -0.19 -9.40
N TYR A 364 21.22 0.33 -10.53
CA TYR A 364 20.00 -0.13 -11.18
C TYR A 364 20.05 -1.66 -11.27
N SER A 365 19.34 -2.32 -10.36
CA SER A 365 19.16 -3.76 -10.41
C SER A 365 18.12 -4.06 -11.48
N ILE A 366 18.12 -5.27 -12.03
CA ILE A 366 17.05 -5.74 -12.91
C ILE A 366 15.66 -5.72 -12.22
N PHE A 367 15.61 -5.62 -10.89
CA PHE A 367 14.41 -5.58 -10.06
C PHE A 367 13.95 -4.15 -9.71
N GLY A 368 14.63 -3.13 -10.24
CA GLY A 368 14.40 -1.73 -9.88
C GLY A 368 15.05 -1.35 -8.55
N SER A 369 14.94 -0.07 -8.17
CA SER A 369 15.39 0.40 -6.87
C SER A 369 14.41 -0.01 -5.77
N PRO A 370 14.87 -0.39 -4.57
CA PRO A 370 13.99 -0.59 -3.43
C PRO A 370 13.12 0.64 -3.19
N LEU A 371 11.89 0.43 -2.72
CA LEU A 371 10.98 1.47 -2.27
C LEU A 371 11.16 1.73 -0.78
N TYR A 372 10.73 2.91 -0.37
CA TYR A 372 10.51 3.28 1.03
C TYR A 372 9.31 4.24 1.09
N LEU A 373 8.81 4.50 2.30
CA LEU A 373 7.66 5.38 2.48
C LEU A 373 8.10 6.81 2.81
N VAL A 374 7.45 7.79 2.18
CA VAL A 374 7.62 9.22 2.50
C VAL A 374 6.27 9.86 2.83
N PRO A 375 6.21 10.79 3.79
CA PRO A 375 4.99 11.54 4.04
C PRO A 375 4.70 12.48 2.86
N GLN A 376 3.43 12.55 2.47
CA GLN A 376 2.91 13.48 1.47
C GLN A 376 1.67 14.17 2.02
N GLY A 377 1.59 15.47 1.76
CA GLY A 377 0.43 16.29 2.05
C GLY A 377 0.56 17.07 3.34
N LYS A 378 -0.56 17.32 4.02
CA LYS A 378 -0.67 18.32 5.09
C LYS A 378 -0.55 17.68 6.46
N TYR A 379 0.31 18.22 7.31
CA TYR A 379 0.43 17.80 8.71
C TYR A 379 0.50 19.05 9.59
N THR A 380 -0.12 19.02 10.76
CA THR A 380 0.09 20.06 11.78
C THR A 380 1.32 19.68 12.61
N LEU A 381 2.20 20.64 12.86
CA LEU A 381 3.33 20.50 13.76
C LEU A 381 3.04 21.21 15.08
N SER A 382 3.23 20.52 16.20
CA SER A 382 3.08 21.09 17.54
C SER A 382 4.16 20.56 18.48
N VAL A 383 4.44 21.32 19.55
CA VAL A 383 5.10 20.78 20.74
C VAL A 383 3.98 20.41 21.72
N PRO A 384 3.83 19.11 22.05
CA PRO A 384 2.74 18.67 22.93
C PRO A 384 2.93 19.20 24.35
N ASP A 385 1.82 19.45 25.04
CA ASP A 385 1.87 19.64 26.50
C ASP A 385 1.71 18.27 27.20
N TYR A 386 2.84 17.68 27.59
CA TYR A 386 2.86 16.36 28.23
C TYR A 386 2.19 16.31 29.61
N GLU A 387 1.89 17.46 30.23
CA GLU A 387 1.14 17.51 31.51
C GLU A 387 -0.38 17.38 31.28
N SER A 388 -0.83 17.51 30.04
CA SER A 388 -2.23 17.42 29.63
C SER A 388 -2.55 16.06 28.99
N THR A 389 -3.70 15.47 29.32
CA THR A 389 -4.18 14.22 28.72
C THR A 389 -5.61 14.39 28.21
N PRO A 390 -5.96 13.89 27.00
CA PRO A 390 -5.11 13.17 26.03
C PRO A 390 -4.13 14.09 25.26
N ILE A 391 -3.21 13.50 24.50
CA ILE A 391 -2.37 14.20 23.50
C ILE A 391 -2.90 13.80 22.11
N PRO A 392 -3.20 14.71 21.17
CA PRO A 392 -3.11 16.16 21.30
C PRO A 392 -4.18 16.69 22.27
N SER A 393 -3.82 17.62 23.14
CA SER A 393 -4.72 18.11 24.20
C SER A 393 -5.59 19.29 23.76
N GLY A 394 -5.32 19.84 22.58
CA GLY A 394 -5.87 21.13 22.15
C GLY A 394 -5.21 22.34 22.82
N GLU A 395 -4.36 22.13 23.85
CA GLU A 395 -3.52 23.14 24.48
C GLU A 395 -2.05 23.05 24.03
N ASP A 396 -1.75 22.13 23.10
CA ASP A 396 -0.42 21.97 22.50
C ASP A 396 0.10 23.29 21.89
N PHE A 397 1.40 23.52 22.03
CA PHE A 397 2.05 24.70 21.49
C PHE A 397 2.20 24.56 19.97
N SER A 398 1.36 25.28 19.23
CA SER A 398 1.45 25.35 17.76
C SER A 398 2.79 25.94 17.34
N ILE A 399 3.44 25.30 16.37
CA ILE A 399 4.66 25.85 15.79
C ILE A 399 4.29 26.87 14.70
N ARG A 400 4.91 28.04 14.77
CA ARG A 400 4.68 29.17 13.86
C ARG A 400 5.72 29.16 12.75
N ASP A 401 5.42 29.81 11.63
CA ASP A 401 6.33 29.90 10.47
C ASP A 401 7.69 30.54 10.81
N GLU A 402 7.76 31.35 11.86
CA GLU A 402 8.98 32.02 12.33
C GLU A 402 9.82 31.17 13.30
N ASP A 403 9.28 30.05 13.79
CA ASP A 403 9.99 29.16 14.69
C ASP A 403 10.96 28.29 13.87
N ASN A 404 12.25 28.34 14.22
CA ASN A 404 13.28 27.60 13.48
C ASN A 404 13.25 26.12 13.88
N PHE A 405 13.15 25.25 12.87
CA PHE A 405 13.25 23.80 13.04
C PHE A 405 14.69 23.33 12.84
N LEU A 406 15.13 22.40 13.69
CA LEU A 406 16.34 21.63 13.43
C LEU A 406 15.94 20.22 12.99
N CYS A 407 16.23 19.91 11.72
CA CYS A 407 16.35 18.54 11.27
C CYS A 407 17.78 18.11 11.60
N GLY A 408 18.01 17.67 12.83
CA GLY A 408 19.34 17.43 13.36
C GLY A 408 19.43 16.07 14.02
N LEU A 409 20.59 15.42 13.87
CA LEU A 409 20.98 14.23 14.62
C LEU A 409 20.88 14.58 16.11
N ALA A 410 19.81 14.11 16.78
CA ALA A 410 19.91 13.85 18.20
C ALA A 410 21.07 12.86 18.35
N GLY A 411 22.11 13.28 19.06
CA GLY A 411 23.38 12.57 19.18
C GLY A 411 23.26 11.25 19.92
#